data_AF-A0A820H0V2-F1
#
_entry.id   AF-A0A820H0V2-F1
#
_cell.length_a   1.000
_cell.length_b   1.000
_cell.length_c   1.000
_cell.angle_alpha   90.00
_cell.angle_beta   90.00
_cell.angle_gamma   90.00
#
_symmetry.space_group_name_H-M   'P 1'
#
loop_
_entity.id
_entity.type
_entity.pdbx_description
1 polymer ?
#
loop_
_entity_poly.entity_id
_entity_poly.type
_entity_poly.pdbx_seq_one_letter_code
_entity_poly.pdbx_strand_id
1 'polypeptide(L)'
;MDSTLLVAMLLILSESISVIIAQDDRVIIGSSLGGFLGLIILILDLIAVFELLTSSGHGVCSKLIWILIIIFFPIGGLILYWCCARRRTVDQVL
;
A
#
# COMPACT_ATOMS: atom_id res chain seq x y z
N MET A 1 25.96 -31.09 -42.10
CA MET A 1 25.73 -30.02 -41.12
C MET A 1 26.18 -28.74 -41.81
N ASP A 2 25.23 -28.07 -42.44
CA ASP A 2 25.38 -26.83 -43.19
C ASP A 2 25.80 -25.68 -42.26
N SER A 3 26.59 -24.73 -42.78
CA SER A 3 27.19 -23.62 -42.01
C SER A 3 26.14 -22.75 -41.30
N THR A 4 24.92 -22.74 -41.79
CA THR A 4 23.70 -22.18 -41.19
C THR A 4 23.36 -22.81 -39.83
N LEU A 5 23.47 -24.13 -39.69
CA LEU A 5 23.21 -24.83 -38.41
C LEU A 5 24.29 -24.51 -37.38
N LEU A 6 25.55 -24.36 -37.81
CA LEU A 6 26.64 -23.93 -36.93
C LEU A 6 26.44 -22.50 -36.43
N VAL A 7 25.99 -21.58 -37.30
CA VAL A 7 25.68 -20.19 -36.92
C VAL A 7 24.48 -20.13 -35.98
N ALA A 8 23.42 -20.91 -36.22
CA ALA A 8 22.27 -21.00 -35.33
C ALA A 8 22.64 -21.55 -33.95
N MET A 9 23.48 -22.59 -33.88
CA MET A 9 23.97 -23.12 -32.61
C MET A 9 24.80 -22.09 -31.82
N LEU A 10 25.64 -21.29 -32.50
CA LEU A 10 26.45 -20.25 -31.85
C LEU A 10 25.59 -19.12 -31.27
N LEU A 11 24.52 -18.71 -31.97
CA LEU A 11 23.60 -17.67 -31.49
C LEU A 11 22.82 -18.11 -30.25
N ILE A 12 22.33 -19.36 -30.22
CA ILE A 12 21.59 -19.92 -29.08
C ILE A 12 22.49 -19.99 -27.82
N LEU A 13 23.77 -20.33 -28.00
CA LEU A 13 24.75 -20.32 -26.91
C LEU A 13 25.07 -18.91 -26.41
N SER A 14 25.04 -17.90 -27.30
CA SER A 14 25.25 -16.49 -26.93
C SER A 14 24.10 -15.92 -26.10
N GLU A 15 22.84 -16.21 -26.44
CA GLU A 15 21.67 -15.70 -25.67
C GLU A 15 21.60 -16.30 -24.26
N SER A 16 22.06 -17.55 -24.09
CA SER A 16 22.12 -18.23 -22.79
C SER A 16 23.05 -17.52 -21.79
N ILE A 17 24.13 -16.89 -22.28
CA ILE A 17 25.08 -16.14 -21.45
C ILE A 17 24.42 -14.83 -20.99
N SER A 18 23.71 -14.12 -21.89
CA SER A 18 23.00 -12.87 -21.58
C SER A 18 21.94 -13.03 -20.48
N VAL A 19 21.20 -14.16 -20.46
CA VAL A 19 20.18 -14.47 -19.44
C VAL A 19 20.77 -14.58 -18.04
N ILE A 20 22.00 -15.11 -17.90
CA ILE A 20 22.68 -15.26 -16.61
C ILE A 20 23.13 -13.90 -16.05
N ILE A 21 23.51 -12.95 -16.92
CA ILE A 21 23.95 -11.60 -16.52
C ILE A 21 22.82 -10.58 -16.45
N ALA A 22 21.64 -10.88 -17.00
CA ALA A 22 20.43 -10.08 -16.86
C ALA A 22 19.64 -10.39 -15.57
N GLN A 23 20.21 -11.19 -14.66
CA GLN A 23 19.59 -11.52 -13.38
C GLN A 23 19.78 -10.38 -12.38
N ASP A 24 18.96 -9.35 -12.56
CA ASP A 24 18.43 -8.41 -11.57
C ASP A 24 19.38 -8.00 -10.43
N ASP A 25 20.05 -6.86 -10.60
CA ASP A 25 20.74 -6.19 -9.51
C ASP A 25 19.72 -5.76 -8.44
N ARG A 26 19.63 -6.57 -7.38
CA ARG A 26 19.13 -6.21 -6.05
C ARG A 26 17.60 -6.07 -5.88
N VAL A 27 16.91 -7.21 -5.75
CA VAL A 27 15.92 -7.36 -4.66
C VAL A 27 16.66 -7.36 -3.31
N ILE A 28 17.24 -6.23 -2.93
CA ILE A 28 17.72 -5.97 -1.56
C ILE A 28 17.02 -4.75 -0.98
N ILE A 29 15.83 -4.35 -1.47
CA ILE A 29 14.88 -3.55 -0.69
C ILE A 29 13.46 -3.81 -1.25
N GLY A 30 12.56 -4.50 -0.52
CA GLY A 30 11.13 -4.29 -0.78
C GLY A 30 10.13 -5.42 -0.64
N SER A 31 10.50 -6.70 -0.54
CA SER A 31 9.47 -7.77 -0.56
C SER A 31 8.83 -8.08 0.81
N SER A 32 9.55 -7.93 1.94
CA SER A 32 8.98 -8.22 3.28
C SER A 32 8.40 -7.00 3.99
N LEU A 33 8.88 -5.79 3.68
CA LEU A 33 8.43 -4.54 4.33
C LEU A 33 7.06 -4.07 3.84
N GLY A 34 6.72 -4.32 2.56
CA GLY A 34 5.43 -3.89 1.99
C GLY A 34 4.23 -4.58 2.62
N GLY A 35 4.33 -5.89 2.89
CA GLY A 35 3.26 -6.66 3.54
C GLY A 35 3.05 -6.27 5.00
N PHE A 36 4.14 -6.05 5.76
CA PHE A 36 4.04 -5.69 7.18
C PHE A 36 3.50 -4.28 7.39
N LEU A 37 3.93 -3.32 6.55
CA LEU A 37 3.43 -1.94 6.60
C LEU A 37 1.94 -1.86 6.21
N GLY A 38 1.51 -2.61 5.19
CA GLY A 38 0.10 -2.72 4.81
C GLY A 38 -0.77 -3.34 5.91
N LEU A 39 -0.25 -4.34 6.63
CA LEU A 39 -0.94 -4.99 7.74
C LEU A 39 -1.16 -4.02 8.92
N ILE A 40 -0.13 -3.22 9.25
CA ILE A 40 -0.25 -2.16 10.27
C ILE A 40 -1.31 -1.13 9.87
N ILE A 41 -1.29 -0.67 8.62
CA ILE A 41 -2.27 0.31 8.12
C ILE A 41 -3.70 -0.26 8.18
N LEU A 42 -3.88 -1.54 7.84
CA LEU A 42 -5.17 -2.23 7.89
C LEU A 42 -5.69 -2.39 9.33
N ILE A 43 -4.81 -2.65 10.31
CA ILE A 43 -5.19 -2.67 11.73
C ILE A 43 -5.59 -1.28 12.21
N LEU A 44 -4.83 -0.24 11.84
CA LEU A 44 -5.15 1.15 12.21
C LEU A 44 -6.49 1.60 11.63
N ASP A 45 -6.81 1.19 10.40
CA ASP A 45 -8.08 1.46 9.74
C ASP A 45 -9.27 0.88 10.53
N LEU A 46 -9.15 -0.38 10.96
CA LEU A 46 -10.17 -1.06 11.76
C LEU A 46 -10.37 -0.40 13.13
N ILE A 47 -9.28 0.00 13.80
CA ILE A 47 -9.34 0.71 15.09
C ILE A 47 -10.06 2.05 14.93
N ALA A 48 -9.74 2.82 13.89
CA ALA A 48 -10.39 4.11 13.63
C ALA A 48 -11.90 3.95 13.37
N VAL A 49 -12.31 2.92 12.62
CA VAL A 49 -13.72 2.61 12.41
C VAL A 49 -14.42 2.25 13.72
N PHE A 50 -13.83 1.38 14.55
CA PHE A 50 -14.41 1.04 15.86
C PHE A 50 -14.51 2.23 16.82
N GLU A 51 -13.49 3.09 16.83
CA GLU A 51 -13.49 4.32 17.63
C GLU A 51 -14.58 5.29 17.17
N LEU A 52 -14.80 5.43 15.86
CA LEU A 52 -15.90 6.23 15.32
C LEU A 52 -17.28 5.66 15.65
N LEU A 53 -17.44 4.34 15.54
CA LEU A 53 -18.69 3.66 15.87
C LEU A 53 -19.03 3.86 17.36
N THR A 54 -18.03 3.69 18.22
CA THR A 54 -18.17 3.80 19.69
C THR A 54 -18.30 5.25 20.17
N SER A 55 -17.81 6.24 19.40
CA SER A 55 -17.83 7.65 19.80
C SER A 55 -19.24 8.25 19.75
N SER A 56 -20.02 8.19 20.83
CA SER A 56 -21.45 8.54 20.89
C SER A 56 -21.80 10.03 20.75
N GLY A 57 -20.84 10.93 20.57
CA GLY A 57 -21.05 12.39 20.58
C GLY A 57 -21.47 13.05 19.25
N HIS A 58 -21.43 12.32 18.13
CA HIS A 58 -21.58 12.90 16.78
C HIS A 58 -22.75 12.25 16.03
N GLY A 59 -23.57 13.05 15.34
CA GLY A 59 -24.73 12.56 14.59
C GLY A 59 -24.38 11.45 13.57
N VAL A 60 -25.31 10.50 13.40
CA VAL A 60 -25.11 9.24 12.66
C VAL A 60 -24.61 9.46 11.22
N CYS A 61 -25.12 10.50 10.53
CA CYS A 61 -24.67 10.87 9.19
C CYS A 61 -23.20 11.30 9.13
N SER A 62 -22.71 11.99 10.17
CA SER A 62 -21.30 12.39 10.24
C SER A 62 -20.41 11.19 10.45
N LYS A 63 -20.83 10.17 11.20
CA LYS A 63 -20.03 8.94 11.35
C LYS A 63 -19.94 8.16 10.05
N LEU A 64 -21.06 8.03 9.34
CA LEU A 64 -21.14 7.30 8.07
C LEU A 64 -20.23 7.89 6.99
N ILE A 65 -20.19 9.22 6.84
CA ILE A 65 -19.33 9.85 5.83
C ILE A 65 -17.84 9.66 6.12
N TRP A 66 -17.46 9.67 7.40
CA TRP A 66 -16.09 9.44 7.83
C TRP A 66 -15.65 7.99 7.63
N ILE A 67 -16.53 7.03 7.96
CA ILE A 67 -16.29 5.60 7.72
C ILE A 67 -16.10 5.31 6.22
N LEU A 68 -16.92 5.92 5.36
CA LEU A 68 -16.83 5.72 3.91
C LEU A 68 -15.50 6.23 3.33
N ILE A 69 -14.99 7.35 3.83
CA ILE A 69 -13.68 7.92 3.44
C ILE A 69 -12.51 7.04 3.89
N ILE A 70 -12.57 6.50 5.11
CA ILE A 70 -11.53 5.64 5.69
C ILE A 70 -11.45 4.33 4.88
N ILE A 71 -12.58 3.69 4.58
CA ILE A 71 -12.67 2.48 3.75
C ILE A 71 -12.13 2.68 2.33
N PHE A 72 -12.40 3.82 1.70
CA PHE A 72 -12.00 4.06 0.31
C PHE A 72 -10.52 4.45 0.19
N PHE A 73 -9.95 5.00 1.26
CA PHE A 73 -8.59 5.52 1.25
C PHE A 73 -7.95 5.42 2.65
N PRO A 74 -7.41 4.25 3.04
CA PRO A 74 -7.01 3.97 4.43
C PRO A 74 -5.94 4.95 4.95
N ILE A 75 -5.06 5.42 4.08
CA ILE A 75 -3.98 6.34 4.44
C ILE A 75 -4.49 7.79 4.58
N GLY A 76 -5.28 8.29 3.62
CA GLY A 76 -5.75 9.67 3.68
C GLY A 76 -6.99 9.86 4.56
N GLY A 77 -7.76 8.81 4.85
CA GLY A 77 -8.83 8.85 5.84
C GLY A 77 -8.31 9.19 7.23
N LEU A 78 -7.18 8.60 7.63
CA LEU A 78 -6.51 8.88 8.90
C LEU A 78 -5.97 10.33 8.99
N ILE A 79 -5.36 10.81 7.90
CA ILE A 79 -4.79 12.17 7.81
C ILE A 79 -5.90 13.23 7.86
N LEU A 80 -6.99 13.01 7.12
CA LEU A 80 -8.14 13.91 7.15
C LEU A 80 -8.80 13.88 8.53
N TYR A 81 -8.92 12.71 9.16
CA TYR A 81 -9.48 12.54 10.51
C TYR A 81 -8.70 13.38 11.52
N TRP A 82 -7.37 13.29 11.51
CA TRP A 82 -6.54 14.13 12.36
C TRP A 82 -6.76 15.63 12.10
N CYS A 83 -6.85 16.04 10.83
CA CYS A 83 -6.97 17.45 10.46
C CYS A 83 -8.34 18.06 10.80
N CYS A 84 -9.44 17.31 10.63
CA CYS A 84 -10.80 17.83 10.79
C CYS A 84 -11.50 17.41 12.09
N ALA A 85 -11.27 16.21 12.61
CA ALA A 85 -11.94 15.76 13.82
C ALA A 85 -11.38 16.43 15.08
N ARG A 86 -10.06 16.70 15.13
CA ARG A 86 -9.40 17.33 16.29
C ARG A 86 -9.85 18.77 16.54
N ARG A 87 -10.25 19.52 15.50
CA ARG A 87 -10.59 20.95 15.63
C ARG A 87 -11.93 21.18 16.33
N ARG A 88 -12.94 20.34 16.05
CA ARG A 88 -14.27 20.47 16.68
C ARG A 88 -14.26 20.33 18.21
N THR A 89 -13.24 19.68 18.77
CA THR A 89 -13.13 19.50 20.22
C THR A 89 -12.54 20.74 20.91
N VAL A 90 -11.69 21.52 20.22
CA VAL A 90 -11.05 22.72 20.82
C VAL A 90 -12.04 23.89 20.91
N ASP A 91 -13.02 23.93 20.00
CA ASP A 91 -13.98 25.03 19.88
C ASP A 91 -15.15 24.94 20.90
N GLN A 92 -15.25 23.86 21.67
CA GLN A 92 -16.34 23.62 22.65
C GLN A 92 -15.93 23.90 24.10
N VAL A 93 -14.72 24.44 24.32
CA VAL A 93 -14.16 24.71 25.67
C VAL A 93 -13.89 26.21 25.89
N LEU A 94 -14.32 27.06 24.97
CA LEU A 94 -14.35 28.53 25.04
C LEU A 94 -15.80 29.01 24.90
#